data_AF-A0A2S8IL47-F1
#
_entry.id   AF-A0A2S8IL47-F1
#
_cell.length_a   1.000
_cell.length_b   1.000
_cell.length_c   1.000
_cell.angle_alpha   90.00
_cell.angle_beta   90.00
_cell.angle_gamma   90.00
#
_symmetry.space_group_name_H-M   'P 1'
#
loop_
_entity.id
_entity.type
_entity.pdbx_description
1 polymer ?
#
loop_
_entity_poly.entity_id
_entity_poly.type
_entity_poly.pdbx_seq_one_letter_code
_entity_poly.pdbx_strand_id
1 'polypeptide(L)'
;MMNPMLPNRKQFAQDPAGYSRSAWMRWAMITSMNGAELDPFKQPTSDDLKNPLLWLTQAEAMSQAAFVLINAQPSFGTVPAEMQGICDSQYCAVALMLVGYSLEVCLKAMIIVKEGVEAYSEAERKYQTHDLKKLATFIADLNTKDLATLELLTHFVVWAGRYPDPGSRYIDKHDNVFDLAEQNQVSGHDLFKLASKVMQHVSTLTDAKR
;
A
#
# COMPACT_ATOMS: atom_id res chain seq x y z
N MET A 1 -26.45 8.09 -14.75
CA MET A 1 -25.09 8.68 -14.62
C MET A 1 -24.42 8.05 -13.40
N MET A 2 -23.12 7.75 -13.47
CA MET A 2 -22.36 7.19 -12.35
C MET A 2 -22.30 8.20 -11.20
N ASN A 3 -22.57 7.77 -9.96
CA ASN A 3 -22.29 8.61 -8.78
C ASN A 3 -20.82 8.43 -8.38
N PRO A 4 -19.96 9.45 -8.51
CA PRO A 4 -18.52 9.30 -8.26
C PRO A 4 -18.20 9.06 -6.79
N MET A 5 -19.11 9.44 -5.87
CA MET A 5 -18.91 9.37 -4.41
C MET A 5 -19.22 7.99 -3.81
N LEU A 6 -19.91 7.11 -4.53
CA LEU A 6 -20.39 5.84 -3.98
C LEU A 6 -19.76 4.62 -4.68
N PRO A 7 -19.48 3.53 -3.93
CA PRO A 7 -19.08 2.26 -4.53
C PRO A 7 -20.24 1.62 -5.30
N ASN A 8 -19.93 0.86 -6.35
CA ASN A 8 -20.95 0.16 -7.15
C ASN A 8 -20.45 -1.21 -7.62
N ARG A 9 -20.80 -2.26 -6.88
CA ARG A 9 -20.41 -3.65 -7.21
C ARG A 9 -21.04 -4.16 -8.51
N LYS A 10 -22.20 -3.62 -8.93
CA LYS A 10 -22.81 -3.98 -10.22
C LYS A 10 -21.97 -3.46 -11.39
N GLN A 11 -21.46 -2.24 -11.29
CA GLN A 11 -20.54 -1.69 -12.29
C GLN A 11 -19.20 -2.44 -12.31
N PHE A 12 -18.65 -2.80 -11.16
CA PHE A 12 -17.47 -3.66 -11.11
C PHE A 12 -17.69 -5.01 -11.80
N ALA A 13 -18.86 -5.65 -11.58
CA ALA A 13 -19.19 -6.91 -12.23
C ALA A 13 -19.38 -6.77 -13.75
N GLN A 14 -19.80 -5.60 -14.25
CA GLN A 14 -19.99 -5.32 -15.67
C GLN A 14 -18.68 -4.95 -16.38
N ASP A 15 -17.83 -4.15 -15.74
CA ASP A 15 -16.53 -3.70 -16.26
C ASP A 15 -15.52 -3.58 -15.11
N PRO A 16 -14.85 -4.68 -14.74
CA PRO A 16 -13.91 -4.67 -13.61
C PRO A 16 -12.67 -3.82 -13.88
N ALA A 17 -12.21 -3.74 -15.14
CA ALA A 17 -11.02 -2.99 -15.51
C ALA A 17 -11.29 -1.48 -15.49
N GLY A 18 -12.37 -1.03 -16.14
CA GLY A 18 -12.76 0.38 -16.14
C GLY A 18 -13.15 0.86 -14.75
N TYR A 19 -13.89 0.05 -13.97
CA TYR A 19 -14.23 0.38 -12.59
C TYR A 19 -12.98 0.55 -11.74
N SER A 20 -12.02 -0.36 -11.83
CA SER A 20 -10.80 -0.32 -11.00
C SER A 20 -9.84 0.81 -11.40
N ARG A 21 -9.86 1.26 -12.65
CA ARG A 21 -9.10 2.43 -13.13
C ARG A 21 -9.79 3.78 -12.82
N SER A 22 -11.05 3.77 -12.39
CA SER A 22 -11.89 4.98 -12.34
C SER A 22 -11.53 6.01 -11.26
N ALA A 23 -10.52 5.78 -10.41
CA ALA A 23 -10.17 6.65 -9.29
C ALA A 23 -9.94 8.12 -9.72
N TRP A 24 -9.11 8.35 -10.74
CA TRP A 24 -8.89 9.69 -11.30
C TRP A 24 -10.20 10.33 -11.80
N MET A 25 -10.97 9.59 -12.60
CA MET A 25 -12.23 10.10 -13.16
C MET A 25 -13.23 10.49 -12.05
N ARG A 26 -13.34 9.67 -11.01
CA ARG A 26 -14.19 9.95 -9.83
C ARG A 26 -13.70 11.21 -9.10
N TRP A 27 -12.40 11.32 -8.88
CA TRP A 27 -11.79 12.51 -8.27
C TRP A 27 -12.05 13.77 -9.10
N ALA A 28 -11.87 13.69 -10.41
CA ALA A 28 -12.14 14.80 -11.32
C ALA A 28 -13.61 15.21 -11.26
N MET A 29 -14.55 14.26 -11.34
CA MET A 29 -15.99 14.55 -11.20
C MET A 29 -16.32 15.25 -9.87
N ILE A 30 -15.77 14.77 -8.74
CA ILE A 30 -15.99 15.37 -7.42
C ILE A 30 -15.43 16.79 -7.38
N THR A 31 -14.21 17.00 -7.88
CA THR A 31 -13.56 18.31 -7.89
C THR A 31 -14.35 19.31 -8.75
N SER A 32 -14.86 18.89 -9.92
CA SER A 32 -15.68 19.74 -10.79
C SER A 32 -17.05 20.05 -10.19
N MET A 33 -17.67 19.11 -9.46
CA MET A 33 -18.89 19.37 -8.69
C MET A 33 -18.67 20.43 -7.60
N ASN A 34 -17.43 20.64 -7.15
CA ASN A 34 -17.05 21.65 -6.17
C ASN A 34 -16.47 22.93 -6.81
N GLY A 35 -16.68 23.14 -8.11
CA GLY A 35 -16.37 24.39 -8.81
C GLY A 35 -15.00 24.49 -9.46
N ALA A 36 -14.19 23.41 -9.45
CA ALA A 36 -12.94 23.39 -10.19
C ALA A 36 -13.15 23.11 -11.70
N GLU A 37 -12.35 23.73 -12.56
CA GLU A 37 -12.36 23.46 -14.00
C GLU A 37 -11.51 22.23 -14.36
N LEU A 38 -11.97 21.05 -13.92
CA LEU A 38 -11.32 19.77 -14.24
C LEU A 38 -12.22 18.93 -15.15
N ASP A 39 -11.69 18.42 -16.26
CA ASP A 39 -12.45 17.59 -17.20
C ASP A 39 -12.25 16.10 -16.86
N PRO A 40 -13.27 15.38 -16.36
CA PRO A 40 -13.14 13.98 -15.97
C PRO A 40 -12.94 13.02 -17.16
N PHE A 41 -13.17 13.49 -18.39
CA PHE A 41 -13.01 12.68 -19.61
C PHE A 41 -11.65 12.90 -20.28
N LYS A 42 -10.85 13.86 -19.82
CA LYS A 42 -9.47 14.02 -20.29
C LYS A 42 -8.53 13.07 -19.56
N GLN A 43 -7.50 12.64 -20.30
CA GLN A 43 -6.41 11.86 -19.72
C GLN A 43 -5.68 12.70 -18.67
N PRO A 44 -5.40 12.15 -17.47
CA PRO A 44 -4.60 12.85 -16.48
C PRO A 44 -3.16 13.03 -16.95
N THR A 45 -2.56 14.15 -16.55
CA THR A 45 -1.11 14.35 -16.60
C THR A 45 -0.41 13.53 -15.51
N SER A 46 0.94 13.51 -15.52
CA SER A 46 1.69 12.85 -14.44
C SER A 46 1.45 13.52 -13.08
N ASP A 47 1.36 14.85 -13.06
CA ASP A 47 1.18 15.63 -11.83
C ASP A 47 -0.25 15.48 -11.28
N ASP A 48 -1.26 15.37 -12.15
CA ASP A 48 -2.63 15.01 -11.78
C ASP A 48 -2.67 13.68 -10.99
N LEU A 49 -1.87 12.70 -11.41
CA LEU A 49 -1.79 11.39 -10.76
C LEU A 49 -0.97 11.41 -9.47
N LYS A 50 -0.18 12.45 -9.22
CA LYS A 50 0.57 12.67 -7.97
C LYS A 50 -0.30 13.38 -6.93
N ASN A 51 -1.62 13.32 -7.05
CA ASN A 51 -2.53 13.85 -6.03
C ASN A 51 -2.49 13.00 -4.75
N PRO A 52 -2.18 13.58 -3.57
CA PRO A 52 -2.12 12.82 -2.32
C PRO A 52 -3.39 12.07 -1.94
N LEU A 53 -4.58 12.59 -2.26
CA LEU A 53 -5.84 11.90 -1.95
C LEU A 53 -6.00 10.62 -2.76
N LEU A 54 -5.58 10.60 -4.03
CA LEU A 54 -5.58 9.37 -4.84
C LEU A 54 -4.65 8.32 -4.23
N TRP A 55 -3.50 8.73 -3.71
CA TRP A 55 -2.54 7.82 -3.10
C TRP A 55 -3.01 7.32 -1.74
N LEU A 56 -3.52 8.21 -0.88
CA LEU A 56 -4.07 7.83 0.43
C LEU A 56 -5.30 6.91 0.30
N THR A 57 -6.18 7.17 -0.67
CA THR A 57 -7.34 6.27 -0.92
C THR A 57 -6.91 4.91 -1.49
N GLN A 58 -5.84 4.86 -2.29
CA GLN A 58 -5.25 3.60 -2.73
C GLN A 58 -4.56 2.84 -1.57
N ALA A 59 -3.89 3.55 -0.66
CA ALA A 59 -3.33 2.96 0.56
C ALA A 59 -4.45 2.35 1.42
N GLU A 60 -5.53 3.09 1.66
CA GLU A 60 -6.71 2.61 2.38
C GLU A 60 -7.31 1.36 1.71
N ALA A 61 -7.49 1.37 0.39
CA ALA A 61 -8.03 0.22 -0.33
C ALA A 61 -7.16 -1.05 -0.16
N MET A 62 -5.83 -0.92 -0.16
CA MET A 62 -4.92 -2.03 0.07
C MET A 62 -4.93 -2.49 1.53
N SER A 63 -5.02 -1.57 2.49
CA SER A 63 -5.16 -1.90 3.91
C SER A 63 -6.43 -2.70 4.17
N GLN A 64 -7.57 -2.26 3.62
CA GLN A 64 -8.85 -2.97 3.73
C GLN A 64 -8.80 -4.34 3.06
N ALA A 65 -8.16 -4.46 1.89
CA ALA A 65 -7.96 -5.75 1.24
C ALA A 65 -7.11 -6.69 2.10
N ALA A 66 -6.00 -6.21 2.67
CA ALA A 66 -5.18 -6.99 3.59
C ALA A 66 -5.96 -7.43 4.83
N PHE A 67 -6.73 -6.53 5.42
CA PHE A 67 -7.58 -6.83 6.58
C PHE A 67 -8.59 -7.95 6.28
N VAL A 68 -9.23 -7.90 5.11
CA VAL A 68 -10.14 -8.97 4.68
C VAL A 68 -9.41 -10.31 4.56
N LEU A 69 -8.20 -10.33 3.97
CA LEU A 69 -7.44 -11.56 3.82
C LEU A 69 -7.01 -12.14 5.18
N ILE A 70 -6.49 -11.30 6.09
CA ILE A 70 -6.02 -11.74 7.41
C ILE A 70 -7.15 -12.35 8.25
N ASN A 71 -8.38 -11.84 8.12
CA ASN A 71 -9.53 -12.34 8.88
C ASN A 71 -10.31 -13.46 8.18
N ALA A 72 -9.99 -13.76 6.91
CA ALA A 72 -10.66 -14.80 6.17
C ALA A 72 -10.00 -16.16 6.43
N GLN A 73 -10.80 -17.22 6.34
CA GLN A 73 -10.33 -18.60 6.27
C GLN A 73 -10.54 -19.08 4.82
N PRO A 74 -9.51 -18.97 3.95
CA PRO A 74 -9.65 -19.40 2.56
C PRO A 74 -9.89 -20.91 2.48
N SER A 75 -10.67 -21.34 1.49
CA SER A 75 -10.80 -22.76 1.17
C SER A 75 -9.72 -23.16 0.16
N PHE A 76 -8.91 -24.15 0.53
CA PHE A 76 -7.94 -24.80 -0.36
C PHE A 76 -8.40 -26.19 -0.80
N GLY A 77 -9.71 -26.45 -0.81
CA GLY A 77 -10.27 -27.78 -1.11
C GLY A 77 -9.98 -28.31 -2.51
N THR A 78 -9.48 -27.47 -3.43
CA THR A 78 -9.02 -27.87 -4.76
C THR A 78 -7.58 -28.40 -4.77
N VAL A 79 -6.89 -28.35 -3.64
CA VAL A 79 -5.48 -28.72 -3.46
C VAL A 79 -5.38 -29.92 -2.50
N PRO A 80 -4.44 -30.88 -2.72
CA PRO A 80 -4.21 -31.98 -1.78
C PRO A 80 -3.96 -31.51 -0.35
N ALA A 81 -4.45 -32.26 0.63
CA ALA A 81 -4.40 -31.91 2.05
C ALA A 81 -2.97 -31.60 2.53
N GLU A 82 -2.00 -32.35 2.03
CA GLU A 82 -0.57 -32.23 2.35
C GLU A 82 0.04 -30.90 1.89
N MET A 83 -0.60 -30.22 0.93
CA MET A 83 -0.13 -28.96 0.35
C MET A 83 -0.92 -27.75 0.85
N GLN A 84 -2.01 -27.94 1.60
CA GLN A 84 -2.87 -26.85 2.06
C GLN A 84 -2.13 -25.88 2.98
N GLY A 85 -1.22 -26.36 3.84
CA GLY A 85 -0.37 -25.50 4.68
C GLY A 85 0.59 -24.62 3.86
N ILE A 86 1.04 -25.09 2.69
CA ILE A 86 1.86 -24.28 1.78
C ILE A 86 0.99 -23.16 1.19
N CYS A 87 -0.23 -23.48 0.73
CA CYS A 87 -1.15 -22.47 0.23
C CYS A 87 -1.52 -21.43 1.30
N ASP A 88 -1.72 -21.85 2.54
CA ASP A 88 -2.06 -20.96 3.65
C ASP A 88 -0.91 -19.99 3.98
N SER A 89 0.33 -20.48 4.04
CA SER A 89 1.49 -19.63 4.27
C SER A 89 1.71 -18.61 3.14
N GLN A 90 1.50 -19.02 1.88
CA GLN A 90 1.56 -18.12 0.72
C GLN A 90 0.41 -17.11 0.71
N TYR A 91 -0.79 -17.52 1.12
CA TYR A 91 -1.95 -16.63 1.28
C TYR A 91 -1.67 -15.54 2.31
N CYS A 92 -1.07 -15.88 3.45
CA CYS A 92 -0.63 -14.92 4.45
C CYS A 92 0.47 -13.98 3.91
N ALA A 93 1.40 -14.50 3.10
CA ALA A 93 2.43 -13.67 2.45
C ALA A 93 1.83 -12.62 1.50
N VAL A 94 0.75 -12.95 0.77
CA VAL A 94 0.00 -11.98 -0.05
C VAL A 94 -0.62 -10.90 0.82
N ALA A 95 -1.19 -11.24 1.98
CA ALA A 95 -1.74 -10.26 2.91
C ALA A 95 -0.65 -9.31 3.44
N LEU A 96 0.53 -9.82 3.82
CA LEU A 96 1.67 -9.01 4.25
C LEU A 96 2.19 -8.09 3.14
N MET A 97 2.20 -8.55 1.89
CA MET A 97 2.52 -7.71 0.73
C MET A 97 1.54 -6.55 0.58
N LEU A 98 0.23 -6.78 0.76
CA LEU A 98 -0.76 -5.71 0.69
C LEU A 98 -0.60 -4.71 1.85
N VAL A 99 -0.26 -5.17 3.06
CA VAL A 99 0.12 -4.26 4.17
C VAL A 99 1.33 -3.42 3.79
N GLY A 100 2.39 -4.06 3.27
CA GLY A 100 3.61 -3.37 2.84
C GLY A 100 3.35 -2.34 1.73
N TYR A 101 2.58 -2.70 0.70
CA TYR A 101 2.20 -1.76 -0.35
C TYR A 101 1.34 -0.61 0.17
N SER A 102 0.37 -0.89 1.06
CA SER A 102 -0.41 0.15 1.73
C SER A 102 0.50 1.16 2.41
N LEU A 103 1.52 0.71 3.16
CA LEU A 103 2.49 1.60 3.80
C LEU A 103 3.36 2.34 2.79
N GLU A 104 3.84 1.67 1.73
CA GLU A 104 4.64 2.31 0.69
C GLU A 104 3.90 3.49 0.06
N VAL A 105 2.66 3.26 -0.37
CA VAL A 105 1.84 4.28 -1.03
C VAL A 105 1.48 5.39 -0.05
N CYS A 106 1.18 5.07 1.21
CA CYS A 106 0.91 6.05 2.26
C CYS A 106 2.13 6.94 2.56
N LEU A 107 3.32 6.35 2.71
CA LEU A 107 4.56 7.09 2.94
C LEU A 107 4.89 8.01 1.77
N LYS A 108 4.77 7.54 0.53
CA LYS A 108 4.96 8.39 -0.65
C LYS A 108 3.91 9.50 -0.73
N ALA A 109 2.65 9.22 -0.39
CA ALA A 109 1.62 10.26 -0.29
C ALA A 109 1.98 11.33 0.73
N MET A 110 2.49 10.94 1.91
CA MET A 110 2.96 11.87 2.93
C MET A 110 4.13 12.73 2.45
N ILE A 111 5.07 12.16 1.69
CA ILE A 111 6.15 12.92 1.06
C ILE A 111 5.56 13.97 0.11
N ILE A 112 4.59 13.61 -0.73
CA ILE A 112 3.91 14.58 -1.62
C ILE A 112 3.19 15.67 -0.81
N VAL A 113 2.49 15.32 0.28
CA VAL A 113 1.82 16.32 1.15
C VAL A 113 2.84 17.29 1.75
N LYS A 114 3.99 16.78 2.18
CA LYS A 114 5.04 17.54 2.85
C LYS A 114 5.82 18.43 1.88
N GLU A 115 6.25 17.89 0.74
CA GLU A 115 7.18 18.54 -0.20
C GLU A 115 6.44 19.25 -1.35
N GLY A 116 5.21 18.86 -1.65
CA GLY A 116 4.46 19.32 -2.82
C GLY A 116 4.68 18.43 -4.05
N VAL A 117 3.75 18.52 -5.01
CA VAL A 117 3.76 17.71 -6.24
C VAL A 117 5.00 18.01 -7.10
N GLU A 118 5.34 19.29 -7.27
CA GLU A 118 6.49 19.72 -8.08
C GLU A 118 7.81 19.15 -7.54
N ALA A 119 8.09 19.35 -6.25
CA ALA A 119 9.29 18.83 -5.61
C ALA A 119 9.35 17.29 -5.65
N TYR A 120 8.22 16.61 -5.47
CA TYR A 120 8.15 15.16 -5.62
C TYR A 120 8.45 14.71 -7.06
N SER A 121 7.94 15.42 -8.06
CA SER A 121 8.20 15.17 -9.48
C SER A 121 9.69 15.33 -9.83
N GLU A 122 10.35 16.38 -9.32
CA GLU A 122 11.79 16.60 -9.54
C GLU A 122 12.66 15.52 -8.89
N ALA A 123 12.25 15.07 -7.69
CA ALA A 123 12.97 14.06 -6.92
C ALA A 123 12.48 12.63 -7.16
N GLU A 124 11.62 12.37 -8.16
CA GLU A 124 10.88 11.11 -8.31
C GLU A 124 11.81 9.87 -8.29
N ARG A 125 12.98 9.95 -8.92
CA ARG A 125 13.98 8.86 -8.92
C ARG A 125 14.44 8.46 -7.52
N LYS A 126 14.48 9.38 -6.56
CA LYS A 126 14.81 9.11 -5.16
C LYS A 126 13.73 8.27 -4.47
N TYR A 127 12.47 8.43 -4.92
CA TYR A 127 11.29 7.78 -4.36
C TYR A 127 10.87 6.53 -5.15
N GLN A 128 11.55 6.20 -6.24
CA GLN A 128 11.43 4.92 -6.98
C GLN A 128 12.11 3.77 -6.22
N THR A 129 11.67 3.55 -4.98
CA THR A 129 12.11 2.46 -4.13
C THR A 129 10.90 1.79 -3.45
N HIS A 130 11.10 0.53 -3.09
CA HIS A 130 10.20 -0.27 -2.25
C HIS A 130 10.67 -0.36 -0.80
N ASP A 131 11.80 0.28 -0.48
CA ASP A 131 12.41 0.26 0.85
C ASP A 131 11.61 1.14 1.81
N LEU A 132 10.73 0.50 2.59
CA LEU A 132 9.82 1.17 3.51
C LEU A 132 10.57 1.92 4.61
N LYS A 133 11.73 1.39 5.04
CA LYS A 133 12.58 2.02 6.05
C LYS A 133 13.15 3.34 5.54
N LYS A 134 13.60 3.38 4.28
CA LYS A 134 14.04 4.63 3.63
C LYS A 134 12.90 5.63 3.46
N LEU A 135 11.72 5.15 3.04
CA LEU A 135 10.55 6.01 2.86
C LEU A 135 10.05 6.59 4.18
N ALA A 136 10.23 5.90 5.30
CA ALA A 136 9.78 6.33 6.62
C ALA A 136 10.78 7.22 7.39
N THR A 137 11.92 7.61 6.80
CA THR A 137 12.99 8.38 7.47
C THR A 137 12.56 9.73 8.05
N PHE A 138 11.44 10.29 7.59
CA PHE A 138 10.90 11.54 8.13
C PHE A 138 10.05 11.36 9.40
N ILE A 139 9.76 10.11 9.80
CA ILE A 139 9.02 9.76 11.01
C ILE A 139 10.03 9.57 12.14
N ALA A 140 10.07 10.52 13.07
CA ALA A 140 11.14 10.62 14.07
C ALA A 140 11.03 9.59 15.22
N ASP A 141 9.85 9.04 15.48
CA ASP A 141 9.56 8.28 16.69
C ASP A 141 9.59 6.75 16.48
N LEU A 142 10.07 6.25 15.34
CA LEU A 142 10.17 4.80 15.06
C LEU A 142 11.25 4.13 15.92
N ASN A 143 10.85 3.10 16.66
CA ASN A 143 11.79 2.30 17.46
C ASN A 143 12.46 1.19 16.62
N THR A 144 13.43 0.47 17.20
CA THR A 144 14.14 -0.62 16.52
C THR A 144 13.21 -1.69 15.93
N LYS A 145 12.15 -2.07 16.66
CA LYS A 145 11.19 -3.08 16.22
C LYS A 145 10.28 -2.56 15.10
N ASP A 146 9.92 -1.28 15.14
CA ASP A 146 9.19 -0.61 14.04
C ASP A 146 10.05 -0.64 12.76
N LEU A 147 11.33 -0.29 12.86
CA LEU A 147 12.28 -0.30 11.75
C LEU A 147 12.51 -1.72 11.20
N ALA A 148 12.65 -2.72 12.08
CA ALA A 148 12.75 -4.12 11.68
C ALA A 148 11.47 -4.60 10.98
N THR A 149 10.30 -4.17 11.44
CA THR A 149 9.01 -4.51 10.82
C THR A 149 8.86 -3.88 9.43
N LEU A 150 9.30 -2.62 9.23
CA LEU A 150 9.36 -1.99 7.91
C LEU A 150 10.33 -2.70 6.96
N GLU A 151 11.48 -3.12 7.48
CA GLU A 151 12.47 -3.88 6.72
C GLU A 151 11.91 -5.25 6.32
N LEU A 152 11.25 -5.97 7.23
CA LEU A 152 10.56 -7.22 6.94
C LEU A 152 9.51 -7.06 5.84
N LEU A 153 8.62 -6.07 5.97
CA LEU A 153 7.58 -5.79 4.96
C LEU A 153 8.17 -5.39 3.60
N THR A 154 9.35 -4.78 3.57
CA THR A 154 10.07 -4.49 2.31
C THR A 154 10.37 -5.78 1.55
N HIS A 155 10.70 -6.90 2.21
CA HIS A 155 10.91 -8.18 1.53
C HIS A 155 9.63 -8.70 0.86
N PHE A 156 8.47 -8.58 1.53
CA PHE A 156 7.17 -8.97 0.97
C PHE A 156 6.76 -8.12 -0.23
N VAL A 157 7.02 -6.82 -0.17
CA VAL A 157 6.81 -5.89 -1.29
C VAL A 157 7.76 -6.16 -2.45
N VAL A 158 9.00 -6.58 -2.19
CA VAL A 158 10.02 -6.78 -3.25
C VAL A 158 9.91 -8.15 -3.91
N TRP A 159 9.51 -9.21 -3.20
CA TRP A 159 9.40 -10.53 -3.80
C TRP A 159 8.52 -11.51 -3.01
N ALA A 160 8.63 -11.55 -1.68
CA ALA A 160 8.17 -12.71 -0.90
C ALA A 160 6.65 -12.91 -0.91
N GLY A 161 5.87 -11.85 -1.20
CA GLY A 161 4.42 -11.97 -1.39
C GLY A 161 3.97 -12.28 -2.82
N ARG A 162 4.89 -12.31 -3.80
CA ARG A 162 4.59 -12.58 -5.22
C ARG A 162 5.11 -13.91 -5.70
N TYR A 163 6.32 -14.28 -5.28
CA TYR A 163 7.02 -15.45 -5.78
C TYR A 163 7.65 -16.24 -4.63
N PRO A 164 7.66 -17.58 -4.69
CA PRO A 164 8.38 -18.39 -3.72
C PRO A 164 9.91 -18.28 -3.88
N ASP A 165 10.38 -17.83 -5.05
CA ASP A 165 11.79 -17.66 -5.35
C ASP A 165 12.16 -16.17 -5.33
N PRO A 166 13.11 -15.73 -4.48
CA PRO A 166 13.64 -14.36 -4.51
C PRO A 166 14.49 -14.08 -5.76
N GLY A 167 14.79 -15.12 -6.55
CA GLY A 167 15.70 -15.09 -7.69
C GLY A 167 17.15 -15.25 -7.24
N SER A 168 17.99 -15.67 -8.18
CA SER A 168 19.41 -16.00 -7.92
C SER A 168 20.23 -14.88 -7.27
N ARG A 169 19.81 -13.61 -7.42
CA ARG A 169 20.49 -12.45 -6.83
C ARG A 169 20.15 -12.21 -5.35
N TYR A 170 19.11 -12.84 -4.83
CA TYR A 170 18.54 -12.54 -3.52
C TYR A 170 18.26 -13.79 -2.70
N ILE A 171 18.87 -14.94 -3.05
CA ILE A 171 18.66 -16.20 -2.32
C ILE A 171 19.00 -16.08 -0.84
N ASP A 172 20.09 -15.38 -0.50
CA ASP A 172 20.49 -15.10 0.89
C ASP A 172 19.49 -14.22 1.64
N LYS A 173 18.59 -13.52 0.93
CA LYS A 173 17.52 -12.72 1.56
C LYS A 173 16.36 -13.57 2.05
N HIS A 174 16.29 -14.85 1.68
CA HIS A 174 15.28 -15.76 2.19
C HIS A 174 15.45 -15.96 3.71
N ASP A 175 16.67 -16.27 4.14
CA ASP A 175 16.99 -16.52 5.56
C ASP A 175 16.88 -15.23 6.40
N ASN A 176 17.18 -14.07 5.80
CA ASN A 176 17.04 -12.77 6.45
C ASN A 176 15.60 -12.47 6.92
N VAL A 177 14.57 -12.98 6.24
CA VAL A 177 13.17 -12.74 6.65
C VAL A 177 12.88 -13.41 8.00
N PHE A 178 13.31 -14.67 8.13
CA PHE A 178 13.13 -15.44 9.35
C PHE A 178 13.99 -14.87 10.49
N ASP A 179 15.27 -14.63 10.23
CA ASP A 179 16.20 -14.11 11.23
C ASP A 179 15.76 -12.74 11.76
N LEU A 180 15.34 -11.82 10.87
CA LEU A 180 14.88 -10.50 11.25
C LEU A 180 13.61 -10.57 12.11
N ALA A 181 12.67 -11.44 11.75
CA ALA A 181 11.42 -11.63 12.49
C ALA A 181 11.69 -12.21 13.89
N GLU A 182 12.51 -13.26 13.99
CA GLU A 182 12.82 -13.94 15.25
C GLU A 182 13.66 -13.06 16.19
N GLN A 183 14.73 -12.44 15.69
CA GLN A 183 15.62 -11.58 16.49
C GLN A 183 14.88 -10.40 17.12
N ASN A 184 13.86 -9.87 16.42
CA ASN A 184 13.06 -8.74 16.89
C ASN A 184 11.71 -9.16 17.49
N GLN A 185 11.39 -10.46 17.48
CA GLN A 185 10.11 -11.02 17.92
C GLN A 185 8.90 -10.30 17.28
N VAL A 186 8.95 -10.07 15.96
CA VAL A 186 7.89 -9.37 15.22
C VAL A 186 6.63 -10.23 15.21
N SER A 187 5.52 -9.68 15.74
CA SER A 187 4.22 -10.35 15.77
C SER A 187 3.19 -9.65 14.89
N GLY A 188 2.04 -10.30 14.66
CA GLY A 188 0.88 -9.69 14.02
C GLY A 188 0.44 -8.38 14.69
N HIS A 189 0.51 -8.31 16.03
CA HIS A 189 0.19 -7.09 16.77
C HIS A 189 1.15 -5.94 16.44
N ASP A 190 2.44 -6.22 16.27
CA ASP A 190 3.43 -5.19 15.91
C ASP A 190 3.19 -4.64 14.51
N LEU A 191 2.76 -5.48 13.57
CA LEU A 191 2.36 -5.04 12.23
C LEU A 191 1.22 -4.01 12.28
N PHE A 192 0.14 -4.30 13.02
CA PHE A 192 -0.99 -3.39 13.14
C PHE A 192 -0.64 -2.12 13.92
N LYS A 193 0.19 -2.24 14.95
CA LYS A 193 0.69 -1.10 15.73
C LYS A 193 1.52 -0.15 14.86
N LEU A 194 2.47 -0.69 14.09
CA LEU A 194 3.26 0.08 13.13
C LEU A 194 2.37 0.76 12.10
N ALA A 195 1.44 0.01 11.48
CA ALA A 195 0.56 0.56 10.47
C ALA A 195 -0.28 1.73 11.01
N SER A 196 -0.84 1.57 12.21
CA SER A 196 -1.59 2.64 12.90
C SER A 196 -0.71 3.86 13.15
N LYS A 197 0.52 3.67 13.60
CA LYS A 197 1.48 4.76 13.87
C LYS A 197 1.87 5.54 12.63
N VAL A 198 2.11 4.85 11.51
CA VAL A 198 2.40 5.47 10.21
C VAL A 198 1.17 6.24 9.70
N MET A 199 -0.04 5.68 9.81
CA MET A 199 -1.26 6.36 9.39
C MET A 199 -1.57 7.61 10.24
N GLN A 200 -1.32 7.58 11.55
CA GLN A 200 -1.51 8.75 12.42
C GLN A 200 -0.67 9.96 11.98
N HIS A 201 0.52 9.73 11.41
CA HIS A 201 1.37 10.80 10.90
C HIS A 201 0.74 11.58 9.72
N VAL A 202 -0.17 10.97 8.96
CA VAL A 202 -0.92 11.67 7.90
C VAL A 202 -1.76 12.81 8.48
N SER A 203 -2.40 12.58 9.64
CA SER A 203 -3.23 13.61 10.30
C SER A 203 -2.36 14.79 10.74
N THR A 204 -1.21 14.52 11.36
CA THR A 204 -0.25 15.57 11.77
C THR A 204 0.21 16.45 10.59
N LEU A 205 0.46 15.86 9.42
CA LEU A 205 0.91 16.61 8.24
C LEU A 205 -0.17 17.48 7.59
N THR A 206 -1.45 17.15 7.82
CA THR A 206 -2.58 17.88 7.26
C THR A 206 -3.12 18.94 8.22
N ASP A 207 -3.00 18.73 9.53
CA ASP A 207 -3.37 19.71 10.56
C ASP A 207 -2.33 20.83 10.73
N ALA A 208 -1.04 20.55 10.53
CA ALA A 208 0.04 21.54 10.64
C ALA A 208 0.03 22.63 9.56
N LYS A 209 -0.90 22.55 8.59
CA LYS A 209 -1.10 23.55 7.52
C LYS A 209 -2.31 24.47 7.76
N ARG A 210 -2.88 24.50 8.99
CA ARG A 210 -3.90 25.48 9.41
C ARG A 210 -3.33 26.57 10.30
#